data_AF-A0A6J4M4I5-F1
#
_entry.id   AF-A0A6J4M4I5-F1
#
_cell.length_a   1.000
_cell.length_b   1.000
_cell.length_c   1.000
_cell.angle_alpha   90.00
_cell.angle_beta   90.00
_cell.angle_gamma   90.00
#
_symmetry.space_group_name_H-M   'P 1'
#
loop_
_entity.id
_entity.type
_entity.pdbx_description
1 polymer ?
#
loop_
_entity_poly.entity_id
_entity_poly.type
_entity_poly.pdbx_seq_one_letter_code
_entity_poly.pdbx_strand_id
1 'polypeptide(L)'
;MNHIERRQDEERRLRRAAVSKVTQQPPAPPDPSEEDQDEPAVQRMEQQALWADLQVRHAIARGDFDNLPGAGKPLRLPDRHDPDWWVRSLIEREQITGVLPPALALRKEDAGLSAVLDKESTEQGVRRTVDEFNSRVVEARRQLLGGPPVVTATRDVEQEVAQWRARREERRRRQREQVAAAGVTDDRTRRRRRWWRR
;
A
#
# COMPACT_ATOMS: atom_id res chain seq x y z
N MET A 1 18.70 -44.65 -14.01
CA MET A 1 18.26 -43.99 -12.76
C MET A 1 16.80 -43.61 -12.92
N ASN A 2 15.90 -44.22 -12.15
CA ASN A 2 14.46 -44.11 -12.38
C ASN A 2 13.90 -42.78 -11.86
N HIS A 3 12.88 -42.23 -12.53
CA HIS A 3 12.28 -40.92 -12.22
C HIS A 3 11.63 -40.88 -10.81
N ILE A 4 11.29 -42.05 -10.26
CA ILE A 4 10.71 -42.24 -8.92
C ILE A 4 11.75 -42.03 -7.82
N GLU A 5 12.99 -42.49 -8.02
CA GLU A 5 14.09 -42.35 -7.03
C GLU A 5 14.52 -40.88 -6.87
N ARG A 6 14.56 -40.11 -7.98
CA ARG A 6 14.86 -38.67 -7.93
C ARG A 6 13.86 -37.88 -7.09
N ARG A 7 12.56 -38.20 -7.16
CA ARG A 7 11.54 -37.56 -6.32
C ARG A 7 11.71 -37.90 -4.85
N GLN A 8 12.03 -39.15 -4.53
CA GLN A 8 12.23 -39.59 -3.14
C GLN A 8 13.48 -38.96 -2.50
N ASP A 9 14.54 -38.77 -3.28
CA ASP A 9 15.75 -38.06 -2.82
C ASP A 9 15.51 -36.57 -2.59
N GLU A 10 14.71 -35.94 -3.45
CA GLU A 10 14.31 -34.54 -3.32
C GLU A 10 13.44 -34.32 -2.08
N GLU A 11 12.47 -35.20 -1.82
CA GLU A 11 11.67 -35.19 -0.58
C GLU A 11 12.52 -35.41 0.67
N ARG A 12 13.51 -36.30 0.64
CA ARG A 12 14.44 -36.52 1.76
C ARG A 12 15.31 -35.29 2.02
N ARG A 13 15.76 -34.60 0.97
CA ARG A 13 16.52 -33.34 1.10
C ARG A 13 15.65 -32.22 1.69
N LEU A 14 14.43 -32.06 1.21
CA LEU A 14 13.48 -31.07 1.72
C LEU A 14 13.11 -31.34 3.18
N ARG A 15 12.88 -32.61 3.56
CA ARG A 15 12.61 -33.00 4.96
C ARG A 15 13.82 -32.75 5.86
N ARG A 16 15.04 -33.06 5.40
CA ARG A 16 16.27 -32.80 6.16
C ARG A 16 16.54 -31.30 6.33
N ALA A 17 16.26 -30.50 5.30
CA ALA A 17 16.34 -29.03 5.36
C ALA A 17 15.25 -28.42 6.26
N ALA A 18 14.03 -28.98 6.25
CA ALA A 18 12.96 -28.55 7.15
C ALA A 18 13.28 -28.87 8.61
N VAL A 19 13.83 -30.06 8.89
CA VAL A 19 14.27 -30.46 10.23
C VAL A 19 15.42 -29.58 10.71
N SER A 20 16.41 -29.25 9.87
CA SER A 20 17.49 -28.33 10.27
C SER A 20 16.98 -26.91 10.53
N LYS A 21 15.97 -26.46 9.78
CA LYS A 21 15.33 -25.15 9.98
C LYS A 21 14.56 -25.07 11.31
N VAL A 22 13.90 -26.17 11.73
CA VAL A 22 13.21 -26.26 13.02
C VAL A 22 14.20 -26.27 14.19
N THR A 23 15.33 -26.96 14.08
CA THR A 23 16.36 -26.99 15.13
C THR A 23 17.09 -25.65 15.32
N GLN A 24 17.09 -24.80 14.29
CA GLN A 24 17.68 -23.46 14.36
C GLN A 24 16.70 -22.38 14.85
N GLN A 25 15.41 -22.70 14.99
CA GLN A 25 14.42 -21.76 15.55
C GLN A 25 14.75 -21.54 17.04
N PRO A 26 15.00 -20.30 17.47
CA PRO A 26 15.23 -20.02 18.88
C PRO A 26 13.94 -20.29 19.69
N PRO A 27 14.06 -20.57 21.00
CA PRO A 27 12.90 -20.82 21.83
C PRO A 27 11.94 -19.62 21.75
N ALA A 28 10.64 -19.93 21.68
CA ALA A 28 9.60 -18.93 21.75
C ALA A 28 9.78 -18.05 23.01
N PRO A 29 9.35 -16.78 22.98
CA PRO A 29 9.37 -15.96 24.18
C PRO A 29 8.66 -16.70 25.32
N PRO A 30 9.18 -16.62 26.55
CA PRO A 30 8.45 -17.15 27.70
C PRO A 30 7.06 -16.50 27.71
N ASP A 31 6.03 -17.33 27.80
CA ASP A 31 4.66 -16.86 27.98
C ASP A 31 4.62 -16.13 29.34
N PRO A 32 4.19 -14.86 29.43
CA PRO A 32 4.13 -14.17 30.70
C PRO A 32 3.24 -14.98 31.65
N SER A 33 3.84 -15.55 32.67
CA SER A 33 3.13 -16.35 33.66
C SER A 33 2.26 -15.43 34.53
N GLU A 34 1.24 -15.97 35.18
CA GLU A 34 0.41 -15.18 36.11
C GLU A 34 1.24 -14.56 37.25
N GLU A 35 2.41 -15.13 37.57
CA GLU A 35 3.36 -14.66 38.58
C GLU A 35 4.16 -13.42 38.13
N ASP A 36 4.39 -13.25 36.82
CA ASP A 36 5.12 -12.10 36.26
C ASP A 36 4.29 -10.80 36.27
N GLN A 37 2.97 -10.89 36.53
CA GLN A 37 2.06 -9.74 36.55
C GLN A 37 2.25 -8.86 37.80
N ASP A 38 2.74 -9.45 38.89
CA ASP A 38 2.99 -8.78 40.17
C ASP A 38 4.40 -8.13 40.24
N GLU A 39 5.26 -8.37 39.25
CA GLU A 39 6.59 -7.76 39.19
C GLU A 39 6.54 -6.26 38.78
N PRO A 40 7.39 -5.42 39.40
CA PRO A 40 7.48 -4.01 39.03
C PRO A 40 7.86 -3.88 37.53
N ALA A 41 7.20 -2.97 36.82
CA ALA A 41 7.30 -2.82 35.37
C ALA A 41 8.74 -2.74 34.82
N VAL A 42 9.69 -2.25 35.62
CA VAL A 42 11.12 -2.19 35.29
C VAL A 42 11.74 -3.58 35.12
N GLN A 43 11.43 -4.54 36.01
CA GLN A 43 11.97 -5.90 35.95
C GLN A 43 11.47 -6.65 34.71
N ARG A 44 10.19 -6.48 34.36
CA ARG A 44 9.62 -7.01 33.11
C ARG A 44 10.30 -6.41 31.87
N MET A 45 10.56 -5.11 31.86
CA MET A 45 11.29 -4.46 30.75
C MET A 45 12.73 -4.98 30.62
N GLU A 46 13.42 -5.18 31.74
CA GLU A 46 14.77 -5.75 31.77
C GLU A 46 14.79 -7.20 31.27
N GLN A 47 13.85 -8.04 31.69
CA GLN A 47 13.71 -9.41 31.21
C GLN A 47 13.44 -9.46 29.69
N GLN A 48 12.57 -8.58 29.18
CA GLN A 48 12.31 -8.47 27.74
C GLN A 48 13.56 -8.04 26.96
N ALA A 49 14.34 -7.09 27.48
CA ALA A 49 15.59 -6.66 26.87
C ALA A 49 16.63 -7.79 26.82
N LEU A 50 16.79 -8.54 27.93
CA LEU A 50 17.68 -9.71 27.99
C LEU A 50 17.27 -10.80 26.99
N TRP A 51 15.96 -11.06 26.86
CA TRP A 51 15.45 -12.00 25.88
C TRP A 51 15.72 -11.54 24.45
N ALA A 52 15.45 -10.26 24.14
CA ALA A 52 15.75 -9.66 22.83
C ALA A 52 17.25 -9.77 22.48
N ASP A 53 18.13 -9.49 23.43
CA ASP A 53 19.58 -9.62 23.26
C ASP A 53 19.99 -11.07 22.94
N LEU A 54 19.42 -12.05 23.64
CA LEU A 54 19.69 -13.46 23.40
C LEU A 54 19.26 -13.90 22.00
N GLN A 55 18.09 -13.42 21.54
CA GLN A 55 17.58 -13.67 20.19
C GLN A 55 18.50 -13.07 19.12
N VAL A 56 18.96 -11.83 19.33
CA VAL A 56 19.91 -11.18 18.41
C VAL A 56 21.22 -11.97 18.34
N ARG A 57 21.78 -12.39 19.48
CA ARG A 57 23.01 -13.21 19.51
C ARG A 57 22.84 -14.53 18.78
N HIS A 58 21.71 -15.22 18.98
CA HIS A 58 21.40 -16.45 18.25
C HIS A 58 21.29 -16.21 16.75
N ALA A 59 20.61 -15.15 16.32
CA ALA A 59 20.49 -14.79 14.90
C ALA A 59 21.84 -14.43 14.27
N ILE A 60 22.72 -13.72 14.98
CA ILE A 60 24.11 -13.47 14.55
C ILE A 60 24.87 -14.80 14.40
N ALA A 61 24.79 -15.69 15.39
CA ALA A 61 25.50 -16.98 15.35
C ALA A 61 25.05 -17.89 14.20
N ARG A 62 23.79 -17.78 13.77
CA ARG A 62 23.25 -18.50 12.60
C ARG A 62 23.63 -17.87 11.26
N GLY A 63 24.20 -16.67 11.27
CA GLY A 63 24.45 -15.90 10.05
C GLY A 63 23.18 -15.33 9.41
N ASP A 64 22.09 -15.15 10.18
CA ASP A 64 20.84 -14.57 9.66
C ASP A 64 21.03 -13.12 9.17
N PHE A 65 22.10 -12.45 9.64
CA PHE A 65 22.52 -11.12 9.21
C PHE A 65 23.57 -11.14 8.09
N ASP A 66 24.04 -12.32 7.65
CA ASP A 66 24.97 -12.45 6.53
C ASP A 66 24.23 -12.30 5.20
N ASN A 67 24.89 -11.68 4.20
CA ASN A 67 24.35 -11.49 2.84
C ASN A 67 22.98 -10.79 2.76
N LEU A 68 22.69 -9.89 3.71
CA LEU A 68 21.45 -9.12 3.68
C LEU A 68 21.30 -8.33 2.37
N PRO A 69 20.05 -8.15 1.88
CA PRO A 69 19.79 -7.28 0.76
C PRO A 69 20.28 -5.85 1.04
N GLY A 70 21.40 -5.46 0.41
CA GLY A 70 22.04 -4.17 0.66
C GLY A 70 23.34 -4.21 1.45
N ALA A 71 23.74 -5.37 1.98
CA ALA A 71 25.03 -5.54 2.64
C ALA A 71 26.18 -5.13 1.70
N GLY A 72 27.07 -4.26 2.19
CA GLY A 72 28.22 -3.74 1.43
C GLY A 72 27.87 -2.76 0.29
N LYS A 73 26.59 -2.47 0.03
CA LYS A 73 26.21 -1.46 -0.96
C LYS A 73 26.25 -0.06 -0.33
N PRO A 74 26.63 0.99 -1.09
CA PRO A 74 26.61 2.35 -0.57
C PRO A 74 25.18 2.74 -0.18
N LEU A 75 25.03 3.35 0.99
CA LEU A 75 23.78 3.96 1.42
C LEU A 75 23.50 5.17 0.53
N ARG A 76 22.24 5.33 0.10
CA ARG A 76 21.78 6.51 -0.62
C ARG A 76 21.38 7.58 0.39
N LEU A 77 22.36 8.36 0.86
CA LEU A 77 22.10 9.49 1.76
C LEU A 77 21.74 10.74 0.94
N PRO A 78 20.92 11.65 1.48
CA PRO A 78 20.71 12.96 0.89
C PRO A 78 21.98 13.84 0.99
N ASP A 79 22.19 14.70 0.00
CA ASP A 79 23.34 15.64 -0.05
C ASP A 79 23.33 16.67 1.09
N ARG A 80 22.15 16.90 1.70
CA ARG A 80 21.97 17.83 2.82
C ARG A 80 21.66 17.05 4.08
N HIS A 81 22.25 17.47 5.20
CA HIS A 81 21.95 16.90 6.51
C HIS A 81 20.47 17.05 6.84
N ASP A 82 19.82 15.93 7.10
CA ASP A 82 18.41 15.82 7.46
C ASP A 82 18.29 14.73 8.53
N PRO A 83 17.89 15.03 9.78
CA PRO A 83 17.74 14.02 10.82
C PRO A 83 16.68 12.96 10.47
N ASP A 84 15.71 13.30 9.61
CA ASP A 84 14.60 12.42 9.22
C ASP A 84 14.85 11.69 7.89
N TRP A 85 16.09 11.70 7.37
CA TRP A 85 16.43 11.11 6.07
C TRP A 85 15.99 9.64 5.94
N TRP A 86 16.14 8.88 7.02
CA TRP A 86 15.79 7.46 7.06
C TRP A 86 14.28 7.24 7.07
N VAL A 87 13.51 8.13 7.72
CA VAL A 87 12.04 8.11 7.73
C VAL A 87 11.52 8.37 6.32
N ARG A 88 12.06 9.40 5.65
CA ARG A 88 11.69 9.70 4.26
C ARG A 88 12.04 8.56 3.31
N SER A 89 13.23 7.98 3.47
CA SER A 89 13.67 6.82 2.67
C SER A 89 12.76 5.60 2.90
N LEU A 90 12.27 5.40 4.13
CA LEU A 90 11.34 4.32 4.46
C LEU A 90 9.95 4.58 3.86
N ILE A 91 9.42 5.79 3.99
CA ILE A 91 8.15 6.20 3.38
C ILE A 91 8.18 5.99 1.86
N GLU A 92 9.29 6.37 1.22
CA GLU A 92 9.47 6.19 -0.22
C GLU A 92 9.61 4.71 -0.60
N ARG A 93 10.43 3.95 0.12
CA ARG A 93 10.65 2.53 -0.18
C ARG A 93 9.40 1.69 -0.02
N GLU A 94 8.67 1.88 1.08
CA GLU A 94 7.47 1.10 1.40
C GLU A 94 6.19 1.73 0.86
N GLN A 95 6.30 2.85 0.12
CA GLN A 95 5.16 3.62 -0.41
C GLN A 95 4.11 3.91 0.66
N ILE A 96 4.56 4.30 1.86
CA ILE A 96 3.66 4.48 3.00
C ILE A 96 2.72 5.66 2.73
N THR A 97 1.43 5.36 2.61
CA THR A 97 0.36 6.36 2.47
C THR A 97 -0.35 6.60 3.79
N GLY A 98 -0.93 7.79 3.97
CA GLY A 98 -1.80 8.09 5.13
C GLY A 98 -1.10 8.68 6.35
N VAL A 99 0.22 8.92 6.29
CA VAL A 99 0.98 9.55 7.39
C VAL A 99 1.02 11.09 7.28
N LEU A 100 0.24 11.68 6.36
CA LEU A 100 0.26 13.12 6.18
C LEU A 100 -0.50 13.81 7.31
N PRO A 101 0.00 14.96 7.80
CA PRO A 101 -0.79 15.84 8.64
C PRO A 101 -2.14 16.16 7.99
N PRO A 102 -3.23 16.32 8.77
CA PRO A 102 -4.58 16.50 8.23
C PRO A 102 -4.70 17.59 7.15
N ALA A 103 -4.02 18.73 7.33
CA ALA A 103 -4.01 19.81 6.37
C ALA A 103 -3.43 19.40 5.00
N LEU A 104 -2.35 18.63 4.97
CA LEU A 104 -1.73 18.16 3.73
C LEU A 104 -2.49 16.98 3.13
N ALA A 105 -3.05 16.10 3.96
CA ALA A 105 -3.91 15.01 3.53
C ALA A 105 -5.13 15.55 2.76
N LEU A 106 -5.85 16.52 3.34
CA LEU A 106 -7.01 17.15 2.71
C LEU A 106 -6.65 17.86 1.40
N ARG A 107 -5.48 18.48 1.31
CA ARG A 107 -5.01 19.11 0.06
C ARG A 107 -4.74 18.10 -1.05
N LYS A 108 -4.15 16.95 -0.69
CA LYS A 108 -3.92 15.85 -1.63
C LYS A 108 -5.25 15.25 -2.10
N GLU A 109 -6.19 15.07 -1.18
CA GLU A 109 -7.53 14.57 -1.50
C GLU A 109 -8.30 15.55 -2.39
N ASP A 110 -8.26 16.85 -2.09
CA ASP A 110 -8.89 17.88 -2.92
C ASP A 110 -8.39 17.85 -4.37
N ALA A 111 -7.07 17.70 -4.56
CA ALA A 111 -6.45 17.56 -5.87
C ALA A 111 -6.88 16.27 -6.61
N GLY A 112 -7.21 15.21 -5.87
CA GLY A 112 -7.64 13.91 -6.42
C GLY A 112 -9.17 13.72 -6.48
N LEU A 113 -9.96 14.64 -5.92
CA LEU A 113 -11.39 14.45 -5.68
C LEU A 113 -12.13 14.17 -6.98
N SER A 114 -11.86 14.93 -8.03
CA SER A 114 -12.49 14.76 -9.34
C SER A 114 -12.33 13.34 -9.89
N ALA A 115 -11.16 12.70 -9.68
CA ALA A 115 -10.89 11.33 -10.12
C ALA A 115 -11.61 10.28 -9.26
N VAL A 116 -11.84 10.57 -7.97
CA VAL A 116 -12.65 9.74 -7.09
C VAL A 116 -14.12 9.80 -7.54
N LEU A 117 -14.66 11.00 -7.74
CA LEU A 117 -16.05 11.19 -8.19
C LEU A 117 -16.32 10.52 -9.55
N ASP A 118 -15.33 10.45 -10.44
CA ASP A 118 -15.47 9.78 -11.73
C ASP A 118 -15.73 8.26 -11.63
N LYS A 119 -15.40 7.65 -10.49
CA LYS A 119 -15.67 6.23 -10.19
C LYS A 119 -17.10 6.00 -9.71
N GLU A 120 -17.78 7.02 -9.19
CA GLU A 120 -19.14 6.91 -8.71
C GLU A 120 -20.13 6.63 -9.85
N SER A 121 -21.06 5.71 -9.59
CA SER A 121 -22.09 5.32 -10.56
C SER A 121 -23.35 6.16 -10.47
N THR A 122 -23.64 6.75 -9.31
CA THR A 122 -24.87 7.49 -9.02
C THR A 122 -24.57 8.90 -8.54
N GLU A 123 -25.51 9.81 -8.77
CA GLU A 123 -25.41 11.17 -8.24
C GLU A 123 -25.44 11.22 -6.72
N GLN A 124 -26.21 10.34 -6.09
CA GLN A 124 -26.26 10.24 -4.64
C GLN A 124 -24.89 9.84 -4.07
N GLY A 125 -24.16 8.96 -4.76
CA GLY A 125 -22.78 8.61 -4.43
C GLY A 125 -21.87 9.85 -4.48
N VAL A 126 -21.94 10.62 -5.57
CA VAL A 126 -21.18 11.87 -5.72
C VAL A 126 -21.50 12.87 -4.61
N ARG A 127 -22.78 13.13 -4.33
CA ARG A 127 -23.20 14.06 -3.27
C ARG A 127 -22.64 13.64 -1.91
N ARG A 128 -22.82 12.36 -1.56
CA ARG A 128 -22.29 11.79 -0.32
C ARG A 128 -20.77 11.96 -0.20
N THR A 129 -20.01 11.62 -1.25
CA THR A 129 -18.55 11.74 -1.23
C THR A 129 -18.08 13.18 -1.05
N VAL A 130 -18.76 14.15 -1.69
CA VAL A 130 -18.44 15.57 -1.52
C VAL A 130 -18.81 16.05 -0.11
N ASP A 131 -19.95 15.63 0.43
CA ASP A 131 -20.38 15.97 1.80
C ASP A 131 -19.44 15.39 2.87
N GLU A 132 -18.99 14.15 2.70
CA GLU A 132 -17.99 13.50 3.56
C GLU A 132 -16.64 14.25 3.51
N PHE A 133 -16.20 14.67 2.32
CA PHE A 133 -15.01 15.49 2.16
C PHE A 133 -15.17 16.84 2.87
N ASN A 134 -16.28 17.55 2.64
CA ASN A 134 -16.56 18.84 3.26
C ASN A 134 -16.62 18.75 4.79
N SER A 135 -17.24 17.69 5.32
CA SER A 135 -17.31 17.44 6.75
C SER A 135 -15.92 17.24 7.36
N ARG A 136 -15.01 16.51 6.69
CA ARG A 136 -13.62 16.35 7.14
C ARG A 136 -12.83 17.66 7.06
N VAL A 137 -13.06 18.50 6.06
CA VAL A 137 -12.46 19.85 5.98
C VAL A 137 -12.91 20.72 7.16
N VAL A 138 -14.20 20.72 7.46
CA VAL A 138 -14.77 21.49 8.58
C VAL A 138 -14.25 20.98 9.92
N GLU A 139 -14.21 19.67 10.12
CA GLU A 139 -13.73 19.06 11.36
C GLU A 139 -12.23 19.34 11.58
N ALA A 140 -11.42 19.18 10.54
CA ALA A 140 -9.99 19.50 10.63
C ALA A 140 -9.72 20.98 10.98
N ARG A 141 -10.59 21.91 10.54
CA ARG A 141 -10.52 23.32 10.94
C ARG A 141 -10.94 23.54 12.40
N ARG A 142 -11.87 22.73 12.92
CA ARG A 142 -12.38 22.83 14.30
C ARG A 142 -11.42 22.22 15.33
N GLN A 143 -10.65 21.20 14.95
CA GLN A 143 -9.87 20.40 15.87
C GLN A 143 -8.85 21.20 16.71
N LEU A 144 -8.37 22.37 16.25
CA LEU A 144 -7.42 23.25 16.96
C LEU A 144 -6.17 22.53 17.54
N LEU A 145 -5.83 21.33 17.07
CA LEU A 145 -4.77 20.46 17.62
C LEU A 145 -3.33 20.93 17.33
N GLY A 146 -3.14 22.20 16.99
CA GLY A 146 -1.87 22.71 16.47
C GLY A 146 -1.50 22.08 15.12
N GLY A 147 -0.44 22.61 14.51
CA GLY A 147 0.04 22.20 13.19
C GLY A 147 -0.29 23.18 12.06
N PRO A 148 0.10 22.86 10.81
CA PRO A 148 -0.10 23.74 9.67
C PRO A 148 -1.58 24.08 9.45
N PRO A 149 -1.92 25.33 9.13
CA PRO A 149 -3.31 25.75 8.98
C PRO A 149 -4.01 24.98 7.84
N VAL A 150 -5.26 24.58 8.06
CA VAL A 150 -6.11 23.93 7.05
C VAL A 150 -6.66 24.98 6.09
N VAL A 151 -5.95 25.18 4.97
CA VAL A 151 -6.33 26.15 3.92
C VAL A 151 -7.23 25.56 2.82
N THR A 152 -7.45 24.25 2.81
CA THR A 152 -8.29 23.57 1.81
C THR A 152 -9.73 24.06 1.90
N ALA A 153 -10.32 24.47 0.76
CA ALA A 153 -11.70 24.95 0.69
C ALA A 153 -12.70 23.78 0.63
N THR A 154 -13.93 24.03 1.11
CA THR A 154 -15.07 23.13 0.86
C THR A 154 -15.51 23.25 -0.60
N ARG A 155 -16.07 22.17 -1.14
CA ARG A 155 -16.54 22.05 -2.52
C ARG A 155 -18.05 22.22 -2.58
N ASP A 156 -18.54 22.92 -3.60
CA ASP A 156 -19.99 23.01 -3.84
C ASP A 156 -20.51 21.69 -4.43
N VAL A 157 -21.48 21.10 -3.74
CA VAL A 157 -22.03 19.78 -4.07
C VAL A 157 -22.71 19.78 -5.44
N GLU A 158 -23.55 20.78 -5.73
CA GLU A 158 -24.31 20.82 -6.97
C GLU A 158 -23.40 21.16 -8.16
N GLN A 159 -22.38 21.98 -7.95
CA GLN A 159 -21.36 22.27 -8.96
C GLN A 159 -20.57 21.00 -9.32
N GLU A 160 -20.16 20.20 -8.34
CA GLU A 160 -19.41 18.95 -8.59
C GLU A 160 -20.30 17.89 -9.26
N VAL A 161 -21.58 17.79 -8.89
CA VAL A 161 -22.55 16.92 -9.57
C VAL A 161 -22.72 17.32 -11.04
N ALA A 162 -22.84 18.62 -11.33
CA ALA A 162 -22.95 19.11 -12.70
C ALA A 162 -21.70 18.77 -13.54
N GLN A 163 -20.51 18.99 -12.98
CA GLN A 163 -19.24 18.64 -13.64
C GLN A 163 -19.09 17.13 -13.86
N TRP A 164 -19.52 16.32 -12.89
CA TRP A 164 -19.53 14.86 -13.02
C TRP A 164 -20.47 14.40 -14.15
N ARG A 165 -21.69 14.93 -14.22
CA ARG A 165 -22.65 14.63 -15.30
C ARG A 165 -22.04 14.97 -16.66
N ALA A 166 -21.50 16.17 -16.82
CA ALA A 166 -20.86 16.62 -18.05
C ALA A 166 -19.72 15.68 -18.50
N ARG A 167 -18.83 15.30 -17.56
CA ARG A 167 -17.75 14.33 -17.83
C ARG A 167 -18.28 12.97 -18.25
N ARG A 168 -19.38 12.48 -17.66
CA ARG A 168 -19.98 11.19 -18.05
C ARG A 168 -20.63 11.25 -19.42
N GLU A 169 -21.33 12.33 -19.74
CA GLU A 169 -21.94 12.54 -21.05
C GLU A 169 -20.88 12.57 -22.14
N GLU A 170 -19.77 13.28 -21.90
CA GLU A 170 -18.63 13.28 -22.82
C GLU A 170 -18.04 11.88 -23.01
N ARG A 171 -17.84 11.11 -21.93
CA ARG A 171 -17.37 9.72 -22.02
C ARG A 171 -18.33 8.85 -22.86
N ARG A 172 -19.64 8.98 -22.63
CA ARG A 172 -20.66 8.25 -23.40
C ARG A 172 -20.66 8.64 -24.87
N ARG A 173 -20.51 9.95 -25.17
CA ARG A 173 -20.42 10.44 -26.55
C ARG A 173 -19.20 9.86 -27.26
N ARG A 174 -18.01 9.95 -26.65
CA ARG A 174 -16.76 9.38 -27.20
C ARG A 174 -16.90 7.87 -27.43
N GLN A 175 -17.52 7.14 -26.50
CA GLN A 175 -17.75 5.71 -26.67
C GLN A 175 -18.69 5.40 -27.86
N ARG A 176 -19.77 6.17 -28.04
CA ARG A 176 -20.68 6.01 -29.19
C ARG A 176 -19.97 6.29 -30.51
N GLU A 177 -19.14 7.33 -30.57
CA GLU A 177 -18.33 7.67 -31.74
C GLU A 177 -17.33 6.55 -32.07
N GLN A 178 -16.66 5.98 -31.06
CA GLN A 178 -15.75 4.85 -31.23
C GLN A 178 -16.46 3.59 -31.74
N VAL A 179 -17.63 3.26 -31.19
CA VAL A 179 -18.44 2.12 -31.65
C VAL A 179 -18.92 2.34 -33.10
N ALA A 180 -19.36 3.55 -33.45
CA ALA A 180 -19.75 3.89 -34.82
C ALA A 180 -18.56 3.77 -35.79
N ALA A 181 -17.38 4.29 -35.42
CA ALA A 181 -16.17 4.19 -36.23
C ALA A 181 -15.73 2.73 -36.42
N ALA A 182 -15.79 1.90 -35.37
CA ALA A 182 -15.47 0.47 -35.44
C ALA A 182 -16.48 -0.31 -36.30
N GLY A 183 -17.77 0.04 -36.25
CA GLY A 183 -18.78 -0.57 -37.12
C GLY A 183 -18.56 -0.27 -38.61
N VAL A 184 -18.13 0.96 -38.93
CA VAL A 184 -17.80 1.36 -40.31
C VAL A 184 -16.56 0.64 -40.84
N THR A 185 -15.54 0.44 -40.00
CA THR A 185 -14.33 -0.31 -40.41
C THR A 185 -14.64 -1.80 -40.61
N ASP A 186 -15.41 -2.42 -39.72
CA ASP A 186 -15.86 -3.81 -39.85
C ASP A 186 -16.67 -4.03 -41.14
N ASP A 187 -17.65 -3.19 -41.46
CA ASP A 187 -18.42 -3.29 -42.70
C ASP A 187 -17.53 -3.21 -43.96
N ARG A 188 -16.57 -2.26 -43.99
CA ARG A 188 -15.59 -2.16 -45.09
C ARG A 188 -14.74 -3.42 -45.25
N THR A 189 -14.28 -4.03 -44.15
CA THR A 189 -13.48 -5.26 -44.21
C THR A 189 -14.30 -6.47 -44.64
N ARG A 190 -15.55 -6.60 -44.18
CA ARG A 190 -16.48 -7.66 -44.60
C ARG A 190 -16.79 -7.56 -46.08
N ARG A 191 -17.04 -6.35 -46.61
CA ARG A 191 -17.26 -6.11 -48.04
C ARG A 191 -16.04 -6.48 -48.88
N ARG A 192 -14.83 -6.11 -48.48
CA ARG A 192 -13.59 -6.56 -49.15
C ARG A 192 -13.49 -8.08 -49.18
N ARG A 193 -13.63 -8.77 -48.04
CA ARG A 193 -13.50 -10.25 -47.98
C ARG A 193 -14.52 -11.00 -48.87
N ARG A 194 -15.71 -10.44 -49.10
CA ARG A 194 -16.73 -11.04 -50.00
C ARG A 194 -16.37 -10.94 -51.48
N TRP A 195 -15.61 -9.92 -51.88
CA TRP A 195 -15.25 -9.70 -53.30
C TRP A 195 -14.11 -10.61 -53.76
N TRP A 196 -13.21 -11.00 -52.85
CA TRP A 196 -12.07 -11.91 -53.13
C TRP A 196 -12.42 -13.41 -53.07
N ARG A 197 -13.69 -13.76 -52.82
CA ARG A 197 -14.20 -15.15 -52.78
C ARG A 197 -15.13 -15.48 -53.96
N ARG A 198 -15.18 -14.61 -54.97
CA ARG A 198 -15.87 -14.87 -56.24
C ARG A 198 -14.87 -15.25 -57.32
#